data_AF-A0A2V1CZU1-F1
#
_entry.id   AF-A0A2V1CZU1-F1
#
_cell.length_a   1.000
_cell.length_b   1.000
_cell.length_c   1.000
_cell.angle_alpha   90.00
_cell.angle_beta   90.00
_cell.angle_gamma   90.00
#
_symmetry.space_group_name_H-M   'P 1'
#
loop_
_entity.id
_entity.type
_entity.pdbx_description
1 polymer ?
#
loop_
_entity_poly.entity_id
_entity_poly.type
_entity_poly.pdbx_seq_one_letter_code
_entity_poly.pdbx_strand_id
1 'polypeptide(L)'
;TEEIIKAVAGNTENGTEVMTLLLEHRGDEIKITEEVVMAAAGNSKSGKEVMKLLLELRGDEINITEELVKVAAGNTECGKEVIMLLLDRKGNDIQITEEVVSAAAGNEKSGKEIVRLLLDYWGDEVKITEGLVKAATRNSGNGEEVMALLLERGNDVQAT
;
A
#
# COMPACT_ATOMS: atom_id res chain seq x y z
N THR A 1 -15.05 20.12 -3.32
CA THR A 1 -13.65 20.22 -3.76
C THR A 1 -12.94 18.90 -3.52
N GLU A 2 -12.87 18.42 -2.27
CA GLU A 2 -12.27 17.12 -1.91
C GLU A 2 -12.83 15.92 -2.68
N GLU A 3 -14.16 15.74 -2.75
CA GLU A 3 -14.78 14.62 -3.50
C GLU A 3 -14.33 14.52 -4.96
N ILE A 4 -14.12 15.67 -5.63
CA ILE A 4 -13.64 15.70 -7.01
C ILE A 4 -12.20 15.22 -7.07
N ILE A 5 -11.34 15.70 -6.16
CA ILE A 5 -9.93 15.31 -6.12
C ILE A 5 -9.79 13.83 -5.78
N LYS A 6 -10.58 13.31 -4.85
CA LYS A 6 -10.65 11.89 -4.50
C LYS A 6 -11.11 11.04 -5.70
N ALA A 7 -12.16 11.47 -6.40
CA ALA A 7 -12.63 10.79 -7.60
C ALA A 7 -11.58 10.76 -8.72
N VAL A 8 -10.81 11.84 -8.87
CA VAL A 8 -9.70 11.91 -9.83
C VAL A 8 -8.57 10.97 -9.41
N ALA A 9 -8.19 10.96 -8.13
CA ALA A 9 -7.14 10.08 -7.62
C ALA A 9 -7.48 8.59 -7.80
N GLY A 10 -8.75 8.22 -7.60
CA GLY A 10 -9.27 6.87 -7.83
C GLY A 10 -9.60 6.54 -9.28
N ASN A 11 -9.41 7.46 -10.23
CA ASN A 11 -9.73 7.21 -11.64
C ASN A 11 -8.66 6.34 -12.31
N THR A 12 -9.07 5.20 -12.85
CA THR A 12 -8.17 4.19 -13.43
C THR A 12 -7.79 4.45 -14.89
N GLU A 13 -8.32 5.50 -15.52
CA GLU A 13 -8.15 5.77 -16.94
C GLU A 13 -7.31 7.03 -17.17
N ASN A 14 -7.81 8.20 -16.78
CA ASN A 14 -7.16 9.51 -16.99
C ASN A 14 -6.87 10.23 -15.66
N GLY A 15 -6.83 9.50 -14.54
CA GLY A 15 -6.67 10.09 -13.20
C GLY A 15 -5.38 10.89 -13.06
N THR A 16 -4.29 10.40 -13.65
CA THR A 16 -2.98 11.05 -13.63
C THR A 16 -2.99 12.38 -14.39
N GLU A 17 -3.48 12.41 -15.63
CA GLU A 17 -3.53 13.61 -16.47
C GLU A 17 -4.41 14.68 -15.84
N VAL A 18 -5.59 14.28 -15.33
CA VAL A 18 -6.52 15.20 -14.69
C VAL A 18 -5.94 15.73 -13.37
N MET A 19 -5.29 14.87 -12.56
CA MET A 19 -4.65 15.32 -11.31
C MET A 19 -3.53 16.34 -11.60
N THR A 20 -2.69 16.07 -12.60
CA THR A 20 -1.63 17.00 -13.03
C THR A 20 -2.21 18.36 -13.41
N LEU A 21 -3.22 18.40 -14.28
CA LEU A 21 -3.84 19.66 -14.69
C LEU A 21 -4.44 20.44 -13.51
N LEU A 22 -5.07 19.75 -12.57
CA LEU A 22 -5.66 20.35 -11.39
C LEU A 22 -4.58 20.96 -10.47
N LEU A 23 -3.49 20.24 -10.22
CA LEU A 23 -2.39 20.73 -9.39
C LEU A 23 -1.64 21.90 -10.05
N GLU A 24 -1.45 21.88 -11.37
CA GLU A 24 -0.80 22.97 -12.11
C GLU A 24 -1.61 24.28 -12.10
N HIS A 25 -2.93 24.19 -12.24
CA HIS A 25 -3.78 25.38 -12.40
C HIS A 25 -4.40 25.88 -11.09
N ARG A 26 -4.59 24.98 -10.11
CA ARG A 26 -5.31 25.26 -8.86
C ARG A 26 -4.67 24.59 -7.63
N GLY A 27 -3.36 24.30 -7.68
CA GLY A 27 -2.65 23.59 -6.62
C GLY A 27 -2.84 24.16 -5.22
N ASP A 28 -2.81 25.49 -5.08
CA ASP A 28 -2.99 26.20 -3.81
C ASP A 28 -4.41 26.07 -3.23
N GLU A 29 -5.40 25.79 -4.08
CA GLU A 29 -6.79 25.58 -3.68
C GLU A 29 -7.10 24.11 -3.37
N ILE A 30 -6.18 23.21 -3.71
CA ILE A 30 -6.33 21.76 -3.54
C ILE A 30 -5.66 21.32 -2.25
N LYS A 31 -6.45 20.71 -1.38
CA LYS A 31 -5.98 20.03 -0.19
C LYS A 31 -5.82 18.53 -0.49
N ILE A 32 -4.63 18.00 -0.26
CA ILE A 32 -4.39 16.56 -0.30
C ILE A 32 -4.77 15.98 1.06
N THR A 33 -5.92 15.32 1.13
CA THR A 33 -6.42 14.68 2.35
C THR A 33 -6.08 13.20 2.38
N GLU A 34 -6.16 12.57 3.55
CA GLU A 34 -5.93 11.13 3.69
C GLU A 34 -6.82 10.32 2.73
N GLU A 35 -8.08 10.71 2.53
CA GLU A 35 -8.97 10.02 1.60
C GLU A 35 -8.53 10.11 0.13
N VAL A 36 -7.96 11.24 -0.29
CA VAL A 36 -7.38 11.40 -1.63
C VAL A 36 -6.19 10.47 -1.80
N VAL A 37 -5.32 10.40 -0.79
CA VAL A 37 -4.13 9.56 -0.81
C VAL A 37 -4.50 8.07 -0.79
N MET A 38 -5.48 7.66 0.03
CA MET A 38 -6.01 6.29 0.03
C MET A 38 -6.65 5.93 -1.31
N ALA A 39 -7.38 6.85 -1.95
CA ALA A 39 -7.95 6.62 -3.27
C ALA A 39 -6.86 6.40 -4.33
N ALA A 40 -5.76 7.14 -4.27
CA ALA A 40 -4.59 6.91 -5.13
C ALA A 40 -3.92 5.56 -4.83
N ALA A 41 -3.67 5.23 -3.57
CA ALA A 41 -3.03 3.97 -3.18
C ALA A 41 -3.85 2.73 -3.55
N GLY A 42 -5.19 2.82 -3.48
CA GLY A 42 -6.11 1.76 -3.86
C GLY A 42 -6.42 1.69 -5.36
N ASN A 43 -5.91 2.64 -6.17
CA ASN A 43 -6.14 2.65 -7.61
C ASN A 43 -5.26 1.59 -8.29
N SER A 44 -5.90 0.59 -8.89
CA SER A 44 -5.23 -0.59 -9.44
C SER A 44 -4.59 -0.39 -10.82
N LYS A 45 -4.83 0.74 -11.50
CA LYS A 45 -4.23 0.98 -12.82
C LYS A 45 -3.29 2.17 -12.85
N SER A 46 -3.70 3.26 -12.22
CA SER A 46 -2.97 4.53 -12.24
C SER A 46 -2.48 4.93 -10.85
N GLY A 47 -2.69 4.08 -9.84
CA GLY A 47 -2.38 4.42 -8.46
C GLY A 47 -0.91 4.70 -8.23
N LYS A 48 -0.01 3.98 -8.91
CA LYS A 48 1.42 4.25 -8.87
C LYS A 48 1.74 5.67 -9.37
N GLU A 49 1.25 6.04 -10.54
CA GLU A 49 1.54 7.32 -11.18
C GLU A 49 0.93 8.49 -10.40
N VAL A 50 -0.33 8.35 -9.97
CA VAL A 50 -1.00 9.35 -9.12
C VAL A 50 -0.27 9.49 -7.79
N MET A 51 0.09 8.38 -7.13
CA MET A 51 0.76 8.43 -5.84
C MET A 51 2.17 9.03 -5.96
N LYS A 52 2.90 8.71 -7.03
CA LYS A 52 4.18 9.35 -7.33
C LYS A 52 4.03 10.87 -7.48
N LEU A 53 3.06 11.33 -8.26
CA LEU A 53 2.78 12.76 -8.46
C LEU A 53 2.47 13.46 -7.13
N LEU A 54 1.61 12.86 -6.30
CA LEU A 54 1.24 13.41 -4.99
C LEU A 54 2.44 13.50 -4.03
N LEU A 55 3.30 12.48 -4.00
CA LEU A 55 4.50 12.47 -3.16
C LEU A 55 5.56 13.48 -3.63
N GLU A 56 5.74 13.64 -4.95
CA GLU A 56 6.72 14.57 -5.52
C GLU A 56 6.31 16.03 -5.30
N LEU A 57 5.02 16.36 -5.50
CA LEU A 57 4.55 17.75 -5.42
C LEU A 57 4.12 18.16 -4.01
N ARG A 58 3.57 17.23 -3.23
CA ARG A 58 2.89 17.52 -1.95
C ARG A 58 3.27 16.54 -0.84
N GLY A 59 4.41 15.86 -0.95
CA GLY A 59 4.82 14.81 -0.02
C GLY A 59 4.92 15.24 1.45
N ASP A 60 5.14 16.53 1.74
CA ASP A 60 5.19 17.05 3.11
C ASP A 60 3.81 17.19 3.76
N GLU A 61 2.73 17.14 2.96
CA GLU A 61 1.35 17.15 3.44
C GLU A 61 0.80 15.74 3.68
N ILE A 62 1.51 14.72 3.19
CA ILE A 62 1.06 13.34 3.22
C ILE A 62 1.58 12.68 4.49
N ASN A 63 0.65 12.38 5.39
CA ASN A 63 0.91 11.49 6.52
C ASN A 63 0.76 10.04 6.06
N ILE A 64 1.82 9.26 6.19
CA ILE A 64 1.77 7.83 5.88
C ILE A 64 1.23 7.10 7.11
N THR A 65 -0.04 6.71 7.05
CA THR A 65 -0.75 5.99 8.10
C THR A 65 -0.69 4.48 7.85
N GLU A 66 -0.89 3.68 8.91
CA GLU A 66 -1.04 2.23 8.79
C GLU A 66 -2.13 1.85 7.77
N GLU A 67 -3.27 2.56 7.80
CA GLU A 67 -4.38 2.30 6.88
C GLU A 67 -3.99 2.53 5.43
N LEU A 68 -3.23 3.59 5.14
CA LEU A 68 -2.72 3.85 3.80
C LEU A 68 -1.84 2.70 3.29
N VAL A 69 -0.94 2.20 4.14
CA VAL A 69 -0.05 1.08 3.77
C VAL A 69 -0.86 -0.21 3.60
N LYS A 70 -1.87 -0.44 4.44
CA LYS A 70 -2.78 -1.59 4.33
C LYS A 70 -3.56 -1.56 3.02
N VAL A 71 -4.07 -0.39 2.62
CA VAL A 71 -4.75 -0.19 1.33
C VAL A 71 -3.79 -0.51 0.17
N ALA A 72 -2.56 0.00 0.22
CA ALA A 72 -1.55 -0.31 -0.78
C ALA A 72 -1.20 -1.81 -0.82
N ALA A 73 -1.07 -2.46 0.35
CA ALA A 73 -0.78 -3.89 0.46
C ALA A 73 -1.89 -4.77 -0.14
N GLY A 74 -3.14 -4.35 -0.02
CA GLY A 74 -4.29 -5.03 -0.64
C GLY A 74 -4.47 -4.75 -2.13
N ASN A 75 -3.76 -3.78 -2.71
CA ASN A 75 -3.87 -3.47 -4.14
C ASN A 75 -3.11 -4.53 -4.96
N THR A 76 -3.87 -5.34 -5.70
CA THR A 76 -3.37 -6.52 -6.42
C THR A 76 -2.51 -6.20 -7.63
N GLU A 77 -2.62 -5.00 -8.18
CA GLU A 77 -1.96 -4.61 -9.44
C GLU A 77 -0.75 -3.69 -9.20
N CYS A 78 -0.95 -2.56 -8.50
CA CYS A 78 0.09 -1.54 -8.30
C CYS A 78 0.56 -1.42 -6.84
N GLY A 79 0.06 -2.28 -5.94
CA GLY A 79 0.28 -2.15 -4.50
C GLY A 79 1.75 -2.20 -4.10
N LYS A 80 2.52 -3.06 -4.75
CA LYS A 80 3.97 -3.19 -4.50
C LYS A 80 4.70 -1.88 -4.83
N GLU A 81 4.46 -1.31 -6.01
CA GLU A 81 5.09 -0.06 -6.44
C GLU A 81 4.68 1.11 -5.56
N VAL A 82 3.42 1.15 -5.12
CA VAL A 82 2.95 2.16 -4.15
C VAL A 82 3.70 2.01 -2.83
N ILE A 83 3.82 0.80 -2.27
CA ILE A 83 4.57 0.57 -1.02
C ILE A 83 6.04 0.98 -1.18
N MET A 84 6.67 0.68 -2.31
CA MET A 84 8.04 1.15 -2.58
C MET A 84 8.15 2.68 -2.56
N LEU A 85 7.20 3.40 -3.15
CA LEU A 85 7.20 4.88 -3.11
C LEU A 85 7.03 5.43 -1.68
N LEU A 86 6.17 4.79 -0.88
CA LEU A 86 5.96 5.18 0.52
C LEU A 86 7.25 4.95 1.34
N LEU A 87 7.88 3.80 1.15
CA LEU A 87 9.17 3.42 1.75
C LEU A 87 10.28 4.38 1.36
N ASP A 88 10.41 4.75 0.09
CA ASP A 88 11.43 5.70 -0.36
C ASP A 88 11.26 7.09 0.29
N ARG A 89 10.03 7.48 0.65
CA ARG A 89 9.74 8.79 1.26
C ARG A 89 9.96 8.82 2.77
N LYS A 90 9.59 7.77 3.49
CA LYS A 90 9.56 7.76 4.98
C LYS A 90 10.38 6.66 5.64
N GLY A 91 10.91 5.71 4.87
CA GLY A 91 11.76 4.62 5.35
C GLY A 91 11.19 3.96 6.60
N ASN A 92 11.96 4.02 7.69
CA ASN A 92 11.66 3.36 8.97
C ASN A 92 10.53 4.03 9.78
N ASP A 93 10.03 5.20 9.37
CA ASP A 93 8.92 5.86 10.06
C ASP A 93 7.56 5.20 9.77
N ILE A 94 7.49 4.30 8.78
CA ILE A 94 6.27 3.56 8.47
C ILE A 94 6.08 2.43 9.48
N GLN A 95 4.93 2.43 10.14
CA GLN A 95 4.53 1.33 11.03
C GLN A 95 3.96 0.19 10.19
N ILE A 96 4.69 -0.93 10.14
CA ILE A 96 4.18 -2.20 9.62
C ILE A 96 3.62 -3.02 10.77
N THR A 97 2.33 -3.26 10.71
CA THR A 97 1.60 -4.06 11.68
C THR A 97 1.24 -5.42 11.08
N GLU A 98 0.75 -6.32 11.93
CA GLU A 98 0.16 -7.58 11.49
C GLU A 98 -0.94 -7.36 10.44
N GLU A 99 -1.77 -6.32 10.59
CA GLU A 99 -2.85 -6.01 9.66
C GLU A 99 -2.34 -5.67 8.25
N VAL A 100 -1.22 -4.94 8.16
CA VAL A 100 -0.57 -4.64 6.87
C VAL A 100 -0.04 -5.92 6.22
N VAL A 101 0.64 -6.76 7.00
CA VAL A 101 1.17 -8.03 6.49
C VAL A 101 0.03 -9.00 6.13
N SER A 102 -1.08 -8.99 6.87
CA SER A 102 -2.28 -9.79 6.60
C SER A 102 -2.95 -9.36 5.29
N ALA A 103 -3.06 -8.05 5.05
CA ALA A 103 -3.56 -7.52 3.78
C ALA A 103 -2.68 -7.94 2.60
N ALA A 104 -1.36 -7.88 2.76
CA ALA A 104 -0.43 -8.38 1.75
C ALA A 104 -0.53 -9.91 1.56
N ALA A 105 -0.63 -10.67 2.65
CA ALA A 105 -0.71 -12.13 2.61
C ALA A 105 -1.98 -12.62 1.91
N GLY A 106 -3.09 -11.88 2.01
CA GLY A 106 -4.33 -12.15 1.29
C GLY A 106 -4.36 -11.66 -0.17
N ASN A 107 -3.33 -10.97 -0.64
CA ASN A 107 -3.28 -10.41 -1.99
C ASN A 107 -2.90 -11.48 -3.03
N GLU A 108 -3.89 -11.93 -3.81
CA GLU A 108 -3.72 -13.10 -4.69
C GLU A 108 -2.76 -12.92 -5.87
N LYS A 109 -2.49 -11.67 -6.27
CA LYS A 109 -1.63 -11.41 -7.45
C LYS A 109 -0.21 -11.05 -7.06
N SER A 110 -0.06 -10.19 -6.07
CA SER A 110 1.21 -9.57 -5.69
C SER A 110 1.59 -9.84 -4.23
N GLY A 111 0.82 -10.65 -3.51
CA GLY A 111 0.98 -10.85 -2.07
C GLY A 111 2.34 -11.37 -1.66
N LYS A 112 2.86 -12.40 -2.34
CA LYS A 112 4.21 -12.92 -2.12
C LYS A 112 5.27 -11.82 -2.21
N GLU A 113 5.24 -11.02 -3.28
CA GLU A 113 6.22 -9.97 -3.52
C GLU A 113 6.12 -8.85 -2.50
N ILE A 114 4.90 -8.49 -2.09
CA ILE A 114 4.65 -7.47 -1.08
C ILE A 114 5.10 -7.96 0.31
N VAL A 115 4.69 -9.17 0.73
CA VAL A 115 5.11 -9.77 2.00
C VAL A 115 6.64 -9.83 2.09
N ARG A 116 7.30 -10.29 1.01
CA ARG A 116 8.77 -10.29 0.96
C ARG A 116 9.36 -8.88 1.13
N LEU A 117 8.82 -7.88 0.42
CA LEU A 117 9.28 -6.49 0.54
C LEU A 117 9.16 -5.96 1.97
N LEU A 118 8.03 -6.23 2.64
CA LEU A 118 7.82 -5.83 4.02
C LEU A 118 8.80 -6.53 4.98
N LEU A 119 9.04 -7.83 4.80
CA LEU A 119 10.02 -8.57 5.61
C LEU A 119 11.46 -8.12 5.34
N ASP A 120 11.82 -7.77 4.10
CA ASP A 120 13.14 -7.25 3.74
C ASP A 120 13.45 -5.91 4.44
N TYR A 121 12.45 -5.03 4.57
CA TYR A 121 12.62 -3.70 5.16
C TYR A 121 12.61 -3.69 6.69
N TRP A 122 11.77 -4.51 7.32
CA TRP A 122 11.58 -4.49 8.78
C TRP A 122 12.17 -5.68 9.52
N GLY A 123 12.74 -6.64 8.78
CA GLY A 123 13.38 -7.82 9.34
C GLY A 123 12.38 -8.88 9.81
N ASP A 124 12.91 -9.81 10.59
CA ASP A 124 12.25 -11.07 10.95
C ASP A 124 11.36 -10.94 12.20
N GLU A 125 10.98 -9.72 12.61
CA GLU A 125 10.17 -9.48 13.82
C GLU A 125 8.67 -9.75 13.65
N VAL A 126 8.23 -10.09 12.42
CA VAL A 126 6.84 -10.46 12.16
C VAL A 126 6.52 -11.78 12.87
N LYS A 127 5.61 -11.72 13.84
CA LYS A 127 5.09 -12.91 14.53
C LYS A 127 4.09 -13.61 13.64
N ILE A 128 4.24 -14.92 13.47
CA ILE A 128 3.27 -15.73 12.74
C ILE A 128 2.05 -15.95 13.63
N THR A 129 0.96 -15.24 13.33
CA THR A 129 -0.32 -15.34 14.04
C THR A 129 -1.31 -16.19 13.28
N GLU A 130 -2.39 -16.62 13.95
CA GLU A 130 -3.51 -17.29 13.30
C GLU A 130 -4.13 -16.42 12.19
N GLY A 131 -4.13 -15.09 12.37
CA GLY A 131 -4.60 -14.12 11.37
C GLY A 131 -3.82 -14.21 10.07
N LEU A 132 -2.48 -14.20 10.14
CA LEU A 132 -1.61 -14.34 8.98
C LEU A 132 -1.76 -15.68 8.27
N VAL A 133 -1.88 -16.78 9.03
CA VAL A 133 -2.13 -18.11 8.47
C VAL A 133 -3.48 -18.14 7.73
N LYS A 134 -4.53 -17.56 8.31
CA LYS A 134 -5.84 -17.43 7.66
C LYS A 134 -5.78 -16.58 6.40
N ALA A 135 -5.00 -15.51 6.40
CA ALA A 135 -4.82 -14.66 5.21
C ALA A 135 -4.12 -15.42 4.08
N ALA A 136 -2.99 -16.08 4.38
CA ALA A 136 -2.23 -16.87 3.41
C ALA A 136 -3.03 -18.05 2.85
N THR A 137 -3.80 -18.76 3.69
CA THR A 137 -4.65 -19.89 3.23
C THR A 137 -5.83 -19.48 2.36
N ARG A 138 -6.29 -18.22 2.45
CA ARG A 138 -7.33 -17.66 1.58
C ARG A 138 -6.78 -17.13 0.26
N ASN A 139 -5.47 -16.93 0.17
CA ASN A 139 -4.81 -16.47 -1.04
C ASN A 139 -4.67 -17.63 -2.03
N SER A 140 -5.57 -17.67 -3.02
CA SER A 140 -5.61 -18.75 -4.02
C SER A 140 -4.54 -18.64 -5.11
N GLY A 141 -3.83 -17.50 -5.19
CA GLY A 141 -2.83 -17.25 -6.23
C GLY A 141 -1.40 -17.60 -5.83
N ASN A 142 -0.95 -17.15 -4.65
CA ASN A 142 0.42 -17.37 -4.15
C ASN A 142 0.49 -17.61 -2.63
N GLY A 143 -0.60 -18.11 -2.03
CA GLY A 143 -0.72 -18.35 -0.59
C GLY A 143 0.29 -19.36 -0.04
N GLU A 144 0.66 -20.39 -0.81
CA GLU A 144 1.68 -21.36 -0.41
C GLU A 144 3.05 -20.69 -0.27
N GLU A 145 3.44 -19.86 -1.25
CA GLU A 145 4.69 -19.11 -1.22
C GLU A 145 4.70 -18.04 -0.14
N VAL A 146 3.56 -17.37 0.10
CA VAL A 146 3.40 -16.45 1.22
C VAL A 146 3.63 -17.19 2.55
N MET A 147 2.99 -18.34 2.74
CA MET A 147 3.16 -19.14 3.96
C MET A 147 4.60 -19.63 4.13
N ALA A 148 5.25 -20.04 3.04
CA ALA A 148 6.66 -20.43 3.06
C ALA A 148 7.58 -19.27 3.50
N LEU A 149 7.37 -18.06 2.97
CA LEU A 149 8.12 -16.86 3.37
C LEU A 149 7.91 -16.52 4.85
N LEU A 150 6.67 -16.58 5.32
CA LEU A 150 6.35 -16.33 6.72
C LEU A 150 7.00 -17.38 7.64
N LEU A 151 7.09 -18.65 7.26
CA LEU A 151 7.76 -19.68 8.05
C LEU A 151 9.29 -19.57 8.02
N GLU A 152 9.87 -19.10 6.92
CA GLU A 152 11.32 -18.91 6.78
C GLU A 152 11.82 -17.72 7.61
N ARG A 153 11.02 -16.66 7.68
CA ARG A 153 11.43 -15.35 8.21
C ARG A 153 10.60 -14.82 9.37
N GLY A 154 9.50 -15.47 9.72
CA GLY A 154 8.69 -15.11 10.86
C GLY A 154 9.22 -15.76 12.14
N ASN A 155 9.09 -15.04 13.25
CA ASN A 155 9.38 -15.59 14.58
C ASN A 155 8.24 -16.49 15.09
N ASP A 156 8.59 -17.49 15.91
CA ASP A 156 7.77 -18.54 16.55
C ASP A 156 6.24 -18.45 16.36
N VAL A 157 5.65 -19.55 15.84
CA VAL A 157 4.19 -19.73 15.75
C VAL A 157 3.59 -19.76 17.16
N GLN A 158 2.82 -18.74 17.53
CA GLN A 158 2.01 -18.79 18.75
C GLN A 158 0.55 -19.03 18.40
N ALA A 159 0.06 -20.22 18.75
CA ALA A 159 -1.37 -20.50 18.81
C ALA A 159 -1.91 -19.88 20.11
N THR A 160 -2.55 -18.72 20.02
CA THR A 160 -3.38 -18.16 21.10
C THR A 160 -4.85 -18.39 20.80
#